data_AF-A0A060WFC9-F1
#
_entry.id   AF-A0A060WFC9-F1
#
_cell.length_a   1.000
_cell.length_b   1.000
_cell.length_c   1.000
_cell.angle_alpha   90.00
_cell.angle_beta   90.00
_cell.angle_gamma   90.00
#
_symmetry.space_group_name_H-M   'P 1'
#
loop_
_entity.id
_entity.type
_entity.pdbx_description
1 polymer ?
#
loop_
_entity_poly.entity_id
_entity_poly.type
_entity_poly.pdbx_seq_one_letter_code
_entity_poly.pdbx_strand_id
1 'polypeptide(L)'
;MRSVYLCHPGPQAFLLVIPVDTVFPNIFKRSLQEHLELFNDRVWRHTIVLFSTITPPNDRSLQKHISDWPDLQWLIKKCGNRYHVLNVNNRGDDTQVTELLEKIEEMVAGNDGNHYETNQALSEELEEKRLAVIEVAKRMMAKVQRQRTRLRALIKGEATSPTYLRLVIVGAQWAARSSAGNTILGEGVFDVADNTRRTVHCVTRHGEVAGRQLTVVDTPGWHYNSSLQNTSKMDRFEIVHSVFQSPPGPHAVLLVVPFATAFNKSYERAVEEHMGLLTDAVWKHTIVLFTRGDWLGDTTVEQRIASEGKGLQWLIEKCGNRYHVFDNKNRSDATQVIELLEKVEEMVAENRGCPYEIDTDVSADLEQKKRAGKERAQKITMKVQRQMTTLRELFKGEFI
;
A
#
# COMPACT_ATOMS: atom_id res chain seq x y z
N MET A 1 15.49 4.75 -15.25
CA MET A 1 15.88 5.43 -16.51
C MET A 1 15.42 4.73 -17.79
N ARG A 2 14.66 3.61 -17.77
CA ARG A 2 14.11 3.02 -19.01
C ARG A 2 13.36 4.05 -19.85
N SER A 3 12.67 4.99 -19.21
CA SER A 3 11.98 6.12 -19.84
C SER A 3 12.85 6.93 -20.81
N VAL A 4 14.14 7.11 -20.53
CA VAL A 4 15.06 7.84 -21.42
C VAL A 4 15.28 7.07 -22.73
N TYR A 5 15.49 5.74 -22.65
CA TYR A 5 15.71 4.88 -23.82
C TYR A 5 14.45 4.64 -24.65
N LEU A 6 13.27 4.78 -24.05
CA LEU A 6 12.01 4.70 -24.78
C LEU A 6 11.79 5.92 -25.70
N CYS A 7 12.56 7.00 -25.51
CA CYS A 7 12.57 8.18 -26.36
C CYS A 7 13.86 8.17 -27.19
N HIS A 8 13.89 7.57 -28.38
CA HIS A 8 15.08 7.59 -29.24
C HIS A 8 15.18 8.92 -30.03
N PRO A 9 16.35 9.58 -30.15
CA PRO A 9 17.66 9.21 -29.59
C PRO A 9 17.85 9.53 -28.09
N GLY A 10 17.03 10.43 -27.55
CA GLY A 10 16.86 10.72 -26.12
C GLY A 10 15.70 11.71 -25.94
N PRO A 11 15.25 11.98 -24.70
CA PRO A 11 14.20 12.96 -24.45
C PRO A 11 14.72 14.38 -24.67
N GLN A 12 13.95 15.22 -25.35
CA GLN A 12 14.22 16.65 -25.51
C GLN A 12 13.85 17.45 -24.26
N ALA A 13 12.85 16.98 -23.52
CA ALA A 13 12.31 17.63 -22.34
C ALA A 13 11.98 16.62 -21.22
N PHE A 14 12.21 17.02 -19.97
CA PHE A 14 11.71 16.40 -18.76
C PHE A 14 10.71 17.35 -18.11
N LEU A 15 9.52 16.84 -17.78
CA LEU A 15 8.51 17.58 -17.04
C LEU A 15 8.50 17.10 -15.58
N LEU A 16 8.96 17.95 -14.67
CA LEU A 16 8.95 17.65 -13.24
C LEU A 16 7.66 18.17 -12.62
N VAL A 17 6.72 17.26 -12.36
CA VAL A 17 5.36 17.62 -11.94
C VAL A 17 5.28 17.87 -10.43
N ILE A 18 4.76 19.03 -10.02
CA ILE A 18 4.57 19.44 -8.63
C ILE A 18 3.15 20.01 -8.44
N PRO A 19 2.31 19.49 -7.53
CA PRO A 19 1.00 20.08 -7.26
C PRO A 19 1.09 21.45 -6.55
N VAL A 20 0.27 22.42 -6.97
CA VAL A 20 0.28 23.83 -6.49
C VAL A 20 -0.11 23.99 -5.01
N ASP A 21 -0.74 22.97 -4.40
CA ASP A 21 -1.23 23.02 -3.02
C ASP A 21 -0.56 21.99 -2.08
N THR A 22 0.56 21.40 -2.51
CA THR A 22 1.29 20.43 -1.67
C THR A 22 2.46 21.08 -0.96
N VAL A 23 2.63 20.82 0.33
CA VAL A 23 3.82 21.28 1.07
C VAL A 23 5.11 20.78 0.41
N PHE A 24 6.17 21.60 0.39
CA PHE A 24 7.48 21.21 -0.18
C PHE A 24 8.58 21.19 0.89
N PRO A 25 8.50 20.31 1.90
CA PRO A 25 9.51 20.21 2.94
C PRO A 25 10.87 19.78 2.37
N ASN A 26 11.94 20.10 3.09
CA ASN A 26 13.33 19.80 2.70
C ASN A 26 13.58 18.33 2.32
N ILE A 27 12.84 17.39 2.92
CA ILE A 27 12.91 15.97 2.56
C ILE A 27 12.65 15.71 1.07
N PHE A 28 11.79 16.51 0.41
CA PHE A 28 11.54 16.39 -1.03
C PHE A 28 12.71 16.88 -1.86
N LYS A 29 13.42 17.93 -1.43
CA LYS A 29 14.66 18.33 -2.09
C LYS A 29 15.72 17.24 -2.01
N ARG A 30 15.93 16.66 -0.83
CA ARG A 30 16.88 15.55 -0.67
C ARG A 30 16.52 14.37 -1.57
N SER A 31 15.25 13.94 -1.52
CA SER A 31 14.74 12.88 -2.39
C SER A 31 14.95 13.20 -3.87
N LEU A 32 14.62 14.42 -4.30
CA LEU A 32 14.79 14.83 -5.69
C LEU A 32 16.26 14.83 -6.12
N GLN A 33 17.19 15.26 -5.26
CA GLN A 33 18.62 15.19 -5.53
C GLN A 33 19.07 13.75 -5.74
N GLU A 34 18.70 12.83 -4.85
CA GLU A 34 19.03 11.39 -4.98
C GLU A 34 18.47 10.79 -6.28
N HIS A 35 17.24 11.16 -6.68
CA HIS A 35 16.65 10.69 -7.93
C HIS A 35 17.33 11.31 -9.16
N LEU A 36 17.81 12.56 -9.05
CA LEU A 36 18.46 13.26 -10.15
C LEU A 36 19.94 12.93 -10.28
N GLU A 37 20.59 12.37 -9.25
CA GLU A 37 21.93 11.75 -9.35
C GLU A 37 21.94 10.54 -10.29
N LEU A 38 20.78 9.91 -10.52
CA LEU A 38 20.61 8.91 -11.57
C LEU A 38 20.75 9.53 -12.97
N PHE A 39 20.67 10.84 -13.10
CA PHE A 39 20.88 11.55 -14.34
C PHE A 39 22.19 12.34 -14.24
N ASN A 40 22.88 12.57 -15.36
CA ASN A 40 23.97 13.54 -15.35
C ASN A 40 23.44 14.98 -15.18
N ASP A 41 24.34 15.91 -14.82
CA ASP A 41 24.01 17.32 -14.57
C ASP A 41 23.34 18.05 -15.75
N ARG A 42 23.42 17.50 -16.98
CA ARG A 42 22.74 18.10 -18.13
C ARG A 42 21.22 17.98 -18.02
N VAL A 43 20.68 17.07 -17.21
CA VAL A 43 19.23 16.88 -17.06
C VAL A 43 18.53 18.19 -16.73
N TRP A 44 19.16 19.03 -15.90
CA TRP A 44 18.63 20.32 -15.51
C TRP A 44 18.40 21.23 -16.71
N ARG A 45 19.20 21.15 -17.77
CA ARG A 45 19.03 21.93 -19.00
C ARG A 45 17.87 21.46 -19.86
N HIS A 46 17.34 20.27 -19.62
CA HIS A 46 16.16 19.72 -20.31
C HIS A 46 14.91 19.70 -19.43
N THR A 47 14.95 20.23 -18.20
CA THR A 47 13.83 20.14 -17.25
C THR A 47 13.00 21.43 -17.17
N ILE A 48 11.67 21.28 -17.25
CA ILE A 48 10.68 22.30 -16.91
C ILE A 48 9.90 21.83 -15.67
N VAL A 49 9.69 22.71 -14.69
CA VAL A 49 8.81 22.42 -13.54
C VAL A 49 7.35 22.60 -13.96
N LEU A 50 6.56 21.53 -13.90
CA LEU A 50 5.14 21.56 -14.27
C LEU A 50 4.28 21.63 -13.00
N PHE A 51 3.73 22.80 -12.72
CA PHE A 51 2.82 23.01 -11.60
C PHE A 51 1.42 22.51 -11.96
N SER A 52 0.95 21.45 -11.30
CA SER A 52 -0.40 20.90 -11.52
C SER A 52 -1.41 21.51 -10.56
N THR A 53 -2.56 21.94 -11.07
CA THR A 53 -3.66 22.50 -10.28
C THR A 53 -5.00 21.91 -10.72
N ILE A 54 -5.94 21.81 -9.78
CA ILE A 54 -7.34 21.42 -10.04
C ILE A 54 -8.29 22.62 -10.10
N THR A 55 -7.81 23.80 -9.70
CA THR A 55 -8.53 25.07 -9.76
C THR A 55 -7.90 25.98 -10.83
N PRO A 56 -8.64 26.97 -11.36
CA PRO A 56 -8.09 27.93 -12.30
C PRO A 56 -6.78 28.54 -11.79
N PRO A 57 -5.76 28.66 -12.66
CA PRO A 57 -4.47 29.20 -12.25
C PRO A 57 -4.66 30.62 -11.69
N ASN A 58 -4.24 30.81 -10.44
CA ASN A 58 -4.19 32.12 -9.81
C ASN A 58 -2.72 32.45 -9.55
N ASP A 59 -2.19 33.42 -10.30
CA ASP A 59 -0.79 33.83 -10.21
C ASP A 59 -0.36 34.19 -8.79
N ARG A 60 -1.24 34.84 -8.01
CA ARG A 60 -0.94 35.18 -6.61
C ARG A 60 -0.79 33.93 -5.74
N SER A 61 -1.57 32.88 -6.01
CA SER A 61 -1.52 31.63 -5.27
C SER A 61 -0.21 30.89 -5.56
N LEU A 62 0.18 30.80 -6.83
CA LEU A 62 1.42 30.16 -7.22
C LEU A 62 2.65 30.91 -6.71
N GLN A 63 2.68 32.24 -6.85
CA GLN A 63 3.82 33.03 -6.38
C GLN A 63 3.97 32.90 -4.86
N LYS A 64 2.86 32.95 -4.13
CA LYS A 64 2.87 32.67 -2.69
C LYS A 64 3.40 31.27 -2.39
N HIS A 65 2.90 30.25 -3.10
CA HIS A 65 3.37 28.88 -2.93
C HIS A 65 4.89 28.74 -3.15
N ILE A 66 5.43 29.35 -4.22
CA ILE A 66 6.86 29.37 -4.49
C ILE A 66 7.62 30.13 -3.39
N SER A 67 7.10 31.26 -2.90
CA SER A 67 7.69 32.06 -1.83
C SER A 67 7.71 31.34 -0.47
N ASP A 68 6.69 30.54 -0.18
CA ASP A 68 6.55 29.81 1.08
C ASP A 68 7.63 28.71 1.23
N TRP A 69 8.24 28.26 0.13
CA TRP A 69 9.18 27.13 0.11
C TRP A 69 10.53 27.46 -0.54
N PRO A 70 11.59 27.77 0.24
CA PRO A 70 12.93 28.06 -0.28
C PRO A 70 13.52 26.95 -1.15
N ASP A 71 13.22 25.69 -0.82
CA ASP A 71 13.69 24.54 -1.58
C ASP A 71 12.99 24.39 -2.95
N LEU A 72 11.75 24.88 -3.07
CA LEU A 72 11.04 24.96 -4.34
C LEU A 72 11.63 26.08 -5.23
N GLN A 73 11.99 27.22 -4.64
CA GLN A 73 12.71 28.29 -5.36
C GLN A 73 14.07 27.80 -5.88
N TRP A 74 14.82 27.08 -5.04
CA TRP A 74 16.08 26.46 -5.43
C TRP A 74 15.90 25.55 -6.66
N LEU A 75 14.84 24.73 -6.66
CA LEU A 75 14.53 23.82 -7.75
C LEU A 75 14.22 24.58 -9.06
N ILE A 76 13.34 25.57 -9.01
CA ILE A 76 13.01 26.41 -10.18
C ILE A 76 14.27 27.08 -10.73
N LYS A 77 15.14 27.60 -9.85
CA LYS A 77 16.41 28.20 -10.25
C LYS A 77 17.35 27.19 -10.90
N LYS A 78 17.41 25.95 -10.38
CA LYS A 78 18.19 24.86 -11.01
C LYS A 78 17.69 24.53 -12.41
N CYS A 79 16.38 24.61 -12.62
CA CYS A 79 15.75 24.46 -13.94
C CYS A 79 15.82 25.75 -14.79
N GLY A 80 16.69 26.72 -14.49
CA GLY A 80 16.83 27.94 -15.29
C GLY A 80 15.59 28.85 -15.27
N ASN A 81 14.84 28.82 -14.17
CA ASN A 81 13.56 29.53 -14.00
C ASN A 81 12.44 29.08 -14.94
N ARG A 82 12.55 27.90 -15.55
CA ARG A 82 11.52 27.35 -16.43
C ARG A 82 10.46 26.62 -15.62
N TYR A 83 9.24 27.11 -15.70
CA TYR A 83 8.06 26.44 -15.17
C TYR A 83 6.81 26.76 -16.00
N HIS A 84 5.79 25.91 -15.86
CA HIS A 84 4.50 26.06 -16.50
C HIS A 84 3.40 25.59 -15.53
N VAL A 85 2.21 26.18 -15.60
CA VAL A 85 1.06 25.81 -14.76
C VAL A 85 0.02 25.12 -15.62
N LEU A 86 -0.31 23.87 -15.27
CA LEU A 86 -1.30 23.07 -15.99
C LEU A 86 -2.52 22.82 -15.11
N ASN A 87 -3.68 23.27 -15.56
CA ASN A 87 -4.94 22.93 -14.91
C ASN A 87 -5.46 21.59 -15.43
N VAL A 88 -5.27 20.53 -14.63
CA VAL A 88 -5.61 19.16 -15.04
C VAL A 88 -7.12 18.91 -15.17
N ASN A 89 -7.96 19.81 -14.64
CA ASN A 89 -9.41 19.76 -14.77
C ASN A 89 -9.93 20.50 -16.00
N ASN A 90 -9.14 21.38 -16.63
CA ASN A 90 -9.56 22.16 -17.78
C ASN A 90 -9.09 21.54 -19.10
N ARG A 91 -9.54 20.31 -19.38
CA ARG A 91 -9.09 19.54 -20.56
C ARG A 91 -9.51 20.13 -21.91
N GLY A 92 -10.45 21.08 -21.93
CA GLY A 92 -10.92 21.73 -23.16
C GLY A 92 -10.15 22.98 -23.55
N ASP A 93 -9.14 23.36 -22.76
CA ASP A 93 -8.33 24.55 -22.97
C ASP A 93 -6.96 24.16 -23.53
N ASP A 94 -6.88 24.06 -24.86
CA ASP A 94 -5.67 23.69 -25.58
C ASP A 94 -4.58 24.78 -25.50
N THR A 95 -4.92 25.99 -25.04
CA THR A 95 -3.95 27.09 -24.94
C THR A 95 -2.84 26.78 -23.94
N GLN A 96 -3.17 26.13 -22.81
CA GLN A 96 -2.20 25.74 -21.78
C GLN A 96 -1.15 24.77 -22.35
N VAL A 97 -1.60 23.81 -23.16
CA VAL A 97 -0.69 22.85 -23.81
C VAL A 97 0.15 23.53 -24.87
N THR A 98 -0.45 24.43 -25.67
CA THR A 98 0.26 25.21 -26.69
C THR A 98 1.38 26.05 -26.07
N GLU A 99 1.08 26.81 -25.01
CA GLU A 99 2.08 27.59 -24.28
C GLU A 99 3.19 26.73 -23.64
N LEU A 100 2.85 25.51 -23.18
CA LEU A 100 3.86 24.56 -22.69
C LEU A 100 4.78 24.09 -23.81
N LEU A 101 4.23 23.79 -24.99
CA LEU A 101 5.00 23.37 -26.16
C LEU A 101 5.94 24.48 -26.64
N GLU A 102 5.47 25.73 -26.71
CA GLU A 102 6.32 26.88 -27.04
C GLU A 102 7.51 27.00 -26.07
N LYS A 103 7.27 26.88 -24.75
CA LYS A 103 8.35 26.88 -23.75
C LYS A 103 9.32 25.70 -23.91
N ILE A 104 8.84 24.54 -24.36
CA ILE A 104 9.68 23.38 -24.67
C ILE A 104 10.54 23.68 -25.90
N GLU A 105 9.97 24.23 -26.97
CA GLU A 105 10.69 24.60 -28.18
C GLU A 105 11.79 25.63 -27.90
N GLU A 106 11.49 26.68 -27.12
CA GLU A 106 12.48 27.65 -26.66
C GLU A 106 13.62 27.00 -25.87
N MET A 107 13.28 26.09 -24.95
CA MET A 107 14.27 25.32 -24.20
C MET A 107 15.14 24.44 -25.10
N VAL A 108 14.55 23.78 -26.09
CA VAL A 108 15.26 22.91 -27.02
C VAL A 108 16.18 23.72 -27.92
N ALA A 109 15.73 24.87 -28.41
CA ALA A 109 16.56 25.82 -29.16
C ALA A 109 17.75 26.31 -28.31
N GLY A 110 17.53 26.60 -27.02
CA GLY A 110 18.59 26.96 -26.08
C GLY A 110 19.59 25.84 -25.75
N ASN A 111 19.29 24.60 -26.15
CA ASN A 111 20.19 23.44 -26.07
C ASN A 111 20.76 23.04 -27.44
N ASP A 112 20.76 23.96 -28.42
CA ASP A 112 21.20 23.73 -29.80
C ASP A 112 20.44 22.59 -30.53
N GLY A 113 19.20 22.33 -30.11
CA GLY A 113 18.39 21.21 -30.63
C GLY A 113 18.83 19.84 -30.12
N ASN A 114 19.82 19.77 -29.22
CA ASN A 114 20.29 18.49 -28.69
C ASN A 114 19.26 17.87 -27.74
N HIS A 115 19.16 16.55 -27.79
CA HIS A 115 18.41 15.78 -26.81
C HIS A 115 19.27 15.47 -25.59
N TYR A 116 18.64 15.04 -24.51
CA TYR A 116 19.36 14.57 -23.34
C TYR A 116 20.05 13.23 -23.61
N GLU A 117 21.37 13.20 -23.43
CA GLU A 117 22.19 12.00 -23.51
C GLU A 117 22.54 11.50 -22.09
N THR A 118 22.22 10.24 -21.80
CA THR A 118 22.62 9.57 -20.55
C THR A 118 24.09 9.15 -20.60
N ASN A 119 24.75 9.06 -19.44
CA ASN A 119 26.07 8.46 -19.32
C ASN A 119 26.03 6.97 -19.69
N GLN A 120 26.77 6.55 -20.72
CA GLN A 120 26.80 5.17 -21.20
C GLN A 120 27.23 4.15 -20.11
N ALA A 121 28.18 4.49 -19.24
CA ALA A 121 28.59 3.56 -18.18
C ALA A 121 27.46 3.34 -17.15
N LEU A 122 26.77 4.43 -16.77
CA LEU A 122 25.61 4.37 -15.86
C LEU A 122 24.42 3.62 -16.50
N SER A 123 24.26 3.76 -17.82
CA SER A 123 23.30 3.01 -18.63
C SER A 123 23.52 1.51 -18.52
N GLU A 124 24.74 1.07 -18.81
CA GLU A 124 25.13 -0.34 -18.83
C GLU A 124 24.96 -0.97 -17.43
N GLU A 125 25.37 -0.26 -16.38
CA GLU A 125 25.19 -0.70 -14.99
C GLU A 125 23.70 -0.87 -14.63
N LEU A 126 22.84 0.08 -15.03
CA LEU A 126 21.41 -0.01 -14.75
C LEU A 126 20.74 -1.15 -15.53
N GLU A 127 21.16 -1.38 -16.77
CA GLU A 127 20.66 -2.47 -17.60
C GLU A 127 21.06 -3.83 -17.02
N GLU A 128 22.29 -3.98 -16.53
CA GLU A 128 22.76 -5.18 -15.81
C GLU A 128 21.92 -5.42 -14.55
N LYS A 129 21.69 -4.39 -13.72
CA LYS A 129 20.82 -4.48 -12.54
C LYS A 129 19.40 -4.91 -12.91
N ARG A 130 18.86 -4.40 -14.01
CA ARG A 130 17.53 -4.79 -14.50
C ARG A 130 17.50 -6.26 -14.94
N LEU A 131 18.51 -6.72 -15.68
CA LEU A 131 18.61 -8.12 -16.09
C LEU A 131 18.72 -9.06 -14.88
N ALA A 132 19.48 -8.66 -13.85
CA ALA A 132 19.55 -9.38 -12.58
C ALA A 132 18.18 -9.49 -11.89
N VAL A 133 17.39 -8.40 -11.87
CA VAL A 133 16.01 -8.42 -11.35
C VAL A 133 15.13 -9.39 -12.13
N ILE A 134 15.21 -9.39 -13.47
CA ILE A 134 14.45 -10.32 -14.33
C ILE A 134 14.82 -11.76 -14.03
N GLU A 135 16.10 -12.07 -13.84
CA GLU A 135 16.57 -13.42 -13.54
C GLU A 135 16.09 -13.91 -12.15
N VAL A 136 16.14 -13.05 -11.13
CA VAL A 136 15.59 -13.36 -9.81
C VAL A 136 14.08 -13.62 -9.91
N ALA A 137 13.35 -12.78 -10.63
CA ALA A 137 11.91 -12.94 -10.83
C ALA A 137 11.55 -14.27 -11.50
N LYS A 138 12.29 -14.67 -12.55
CA LYS A 138 12.11 -15.98 -13.22
C LYS A 138 12.30 -17.15 -12.25
N ARG A 139 13.31 -17.09 -11.39
CA ARG A 139 13.58 -18.13 -10.38
C ARG A 139 12.46 -18.22 -9.35
N MET A 140 11.97 -17.07 -8.87
CA MET A 140 10.84 -17.01 -7.94
C MET A 140 9.58 -17.61 -8.57
N MET A 141 9.24 -17.22 -9.79
CA MET A 141 8.08 -17.73 -10.52
C MET A 141 8.16 -19.26 -10.69
N ALA A 142 9.32 -19.78 -11.11
CA ALA A 142 9.53 -21.22 -11.26
C ALA A 142 9.39 -21.99 -9.93
N LYS A 143 9.88 -21.41 -8.82
CA LYS A 143 9.77 -21.98 -7.47
C LYS A 143 8.30 -22.06 -7.02
N VAL A 144 7.56 -20.96 -7.18
CA VAL A 144 6.12 -20.91 -6.85
C VAL A 144 5.35 -21.92 -7.69
N GLN A 145 5.57 -21.95 -9.01
CA GLN A 145 4.85 -22.87 -9.90
C GLN A 145 5.09 -24.35 -9.55
N ARG A 146 6.33 -24.72 -9.22
CA ARG A 146 6.67 -26.07 -8.75
C ARG A 146 5.97 -26.40 -7.44
N GLN A 147 5.97 -25.48 -6.48
CA GLN A 147 5.30 -25.67 -5.18
C GLN A 147 3.80 -25.85 -5.36
N ARG A 148 3.14 -24.97 -6.12
CA ARG A 148 1.70 -25.06 -6.40
C ARG A 148 1.33 -26.37 -7.10
N THR A 149 2.11 -26.78 -8.09
CA THR A 149 1.89 -28.06 -8.80
C THR A 149 1.94 -29.25 -7.84
N ARG A 150 2.92 -29.27 -6.92
CA ARG A 150 3.04 -30.29 -5.89
C ARG A 150 1.86 -30.28 -4.91
N LEU A 151 1.47 -29.12 -4.39
CA LEU A 151 0.38 -29.00 -3.40
C LEU A 151 -0.98 -29.36 -4.02
N ARG A 152 -1.24 -28.95 -5.26
CA ARG A 152 -2.45 -29.34 -6.00
C ARG A 152 -2.53 -30.85 -6.23
N ALA A 153 -1.40 -31.54 -6.41
CA ALA A 153 -1.38 -33.00 -6.52
C ALA A 153 -1.75 -33.70 -5.20
N LEU A 154 -1.37 -33.13 -4.04
CA LEU A 154 -1.79 -33.63 -2.72
C LEU A 154 -3.30 -33.50 -2.54
N ILE A 155 -3.88 -32.34 -2.88
CA ILE A 155 -5.32 -32.09 -2.77
C ILE A 155 -6.13 -33.06 -3.64
N LYS A 156 -5.67 -33.38 -4.86
CA LYS A 156 -6.37 -34.35 -5.73
C LYS A 156 -6.39 -35.77 -5.17
N GLY A 157 -5.44 -36.12 -4.29
CA GLY A 157 -5.36 -37.43 -3.63
C GLY A 157 -6.21 -37.55 -2.36
N GLU A 158 -6.60 -36.43 -1.74
CA GLU A 158 -7.43 -36.36 -0.53
C GLU A 158 -8.85 -35.89 -0.90
N ALA A 159 -9.86 -36.74 -0.71
CA ALA A 159 -11.15 -36.66 -1.41
C ALA A 159 -12.09 -35.48 -1.06
N THR A 160 -11.67 -34.44 -0.34
CA THR A 160 -12.55 -33.28 -0.07
C THR A 160 -11.75 -31.99 0.14
N SER A 161 -11.92 -31.03 -0.77
CA SER A 161 -11.56 -29.62 -0.52
C SER A 161 -12.33 -29.12 0.71
N PRO A 162 -11.72 -28.31 1.59
CA PRO A 162 -12.43 -27.76 2.74
C PRO A 162 -13.60 -26.89 2.28
N THR A 163 -14.82 -27.32 2.63
CA THR A 163 -16.05 -26.58 2.32
C THR A 163 -16.19 -25.29 3.12
N TYR A 164 -15.37 -25.13 4.17
CA TYR A 164 -15.39 -24.00 5.08
C TYR A 164 -13.99 -23.43 5.31
N LEU A 165 -13.80 -22.14 5.04
CA LEU A 165 -12.53 -21.42 5.20
C LEU A 165 -12.69 -20.24 6.17
N ARG A 166 -11.63 -19.99 6.96
CA ARG A 166 -11.58 -18.92 7.97
C ARG A 166 -10.35 -18.07 7.70
N LEU A 167 -10.58 -16.81 7.36
CA LEU A 167 -9.57 -15.88 6.90
C LEU A 167 -9.50 -14.70 7.88
N VAL A 168 -8.30 -14.35 8.33
CA VAL A 168 -8.05 -13.14 9.12
C VAL A 168 -7.20 -12.19 8.28
N ILE A 169 -7.65 -10.95 8.10
CA ILE A 169 -6.96 -9.95 7.28
C ILE A 169 -6.20 -8.98 8.20
N VAL A 170 -4.88 -8.91 8.05
CA VAL A 170 -3.98 -8.05 8.83
C VAL A 170 -3.14 -7.17 7.91
N GLY A 171 -2.54 -6.11 8.44
CA GLY A 171 -1.72 -5.19 7.67
C GLY A 171 -1.74 -3.76 8.21
N ALA A 172 -0.99 -2.89 7.55
CA ALA A 172 -0.93 -1.49 7.93
C ALA A 172 -2.27 -0.76 7.68
N GLN A 173 -2.45 0.38 8.36
CA GLN A 173 -3.50 1.34 8.03
C GLN A 173 -3.39 1.74 6.56
N TRP A 174 -4.54 1.93 5.92
CA TRP A 174 -4.63 2.32 4.50
C TRP A 174 -4.07 1.30 3.50
N ALA A 175 -3.74 0.08 3.94
CA ALA A 175 -3.34 -1.02 3.06
C ALA A 175 -4.50 -1.64 2.24
N ALA A 176 -5.72 -1.13 2.39
CA ALA A 176 -6.95 -1.62 1.73
C ALA A 176 -7.44 -3.01 2.21
N ARG A 177 -7.30 -3.30 3.51
CA ARG A 177 -7.73 -4.58 4.14
C ARG A 177 -9.24 -4.81 4.05
N SER A 178 -10.04 -3.84 4.51
CA SER A 178 -11.50 -3.90 4.45
C SER A 178 -12.00 -4.00 3.00
N SER A 179 -11.35 -3.28 2.07
CA SER A 179 -11.65 -3.41 0.64
C SER A 179 -11.32 -4.80 0.10
N ALA A 180 -10.19 -5.39 0.49
CA ALA A 180 -9.84 -6.76 0.13
C ALA A 180 -10.85 -7.78 0.70
N GLY A 181 -11.33 -7.59 1.93
CA GLY A 181 -12.40 -8.39 2.52
C GLY A 181 -13.71 -8.31 1.72
N ASN A 182 -14.08 -7.11 1.26
CA ASN A 182 -15.24 -6.92 0.39
C ASN A 182 -15.05 -7.62 -0.97
N THR A 183 -13.86 -7.54 -1.58
CA THR A 183 -13.54 -8.27 -2.81
C THR A 183 -13.66 -9.78 -2.61
N ILE A 184 -13.12 -10.31 -1.51
CA ILE A 184 -13.19 -11.75 -1.18
C ILE A 184 -14.64 -12.21 -1.04
N LEU A 185 -15.48 -11.43 -0.37
CA LEU A 185 -16.89 -11.78 -0.14
C LEU A 185 -17.82 -11.42 -1.31
N GLY A 186 -17.33 -10.68 -2.31
CA GLY A 186 -18.13 -10.20 -3.43
C GLY A 186 -19.16 -9.11 -3.08
N GLU A 187 -19.13 -8.60 -1.84
CA GLU A 187 -20.15 -7.70 -1.29
C GLU A 187 -19.53 -6.58 -0.43
N GLY A 188 -20.20 -5.43 -0.35
CA GLY A 188 -19.77 -4.26 0.44
C GLY A 188 -20.06 -4.37 1.94
N VAL A 189 -19.64 -5.45 2.60
CA VAL A 189 -20.01 -5.78 3.98
C VAL A 189 -19.13 -5.13 5.06
N PHE A 190 -17.94 -4.68 4.68
CA PHE A 190 -17.04 -3.85 5.48
C PHE A 190 -17.15 -2.39 5.05
N ASP A 191 -17.25 -1.50 6.02
CA ASP A 191 -17.38 -0.05 5.82
C ASP A 191 -16.10 0.54 5.21
N VAL A 192 -16.23 1.09 4.00
CA VAL A 192 -15.14 1.71 3.23
C VAL A 192 -15.55 3.07 2.65
N ALA A 193 -16.73 3.58 3.00
CA ALA A 193 -17.28 4.79 2.40
C ALA A 193 -16.56 6.06 2.88
N ASP A 194 -16.09 6.04 4.13
CA ASP A 194 -15.36 7.14 4.73
C ASP A 194 -13.86 6.87 4.72
N ASN A 195 -13.17 7.40 3.70
CA ASN A 195 -11.71 7.33 3.56
C ASN A 195 -10.94 8.06 4.67
N THR A 196 -11.62 8.67 5.64
CA THR A 196 -10.99 9.30 6.82
C THR A 196 -11.03 8.41 8.07
N ARG A 197 -11.87 7.35 8.06
CA ARG A 197 -12.11 6.52 9.24
C ARG A 197 -11.37 5.19 9.16
N ARG A 198 -10.55 4.90 10.17
CA ARG A 198 -9.86 3.61 10.31
C ARG A 198 -10.74 2.56 11.00
N THR A 199 -10.55 1.29 10.66
CA THR A 199 -11.05 0.16 11.47
C THR A 199 -10.43 0.22 12.88
N VAL A 200 -11.26 0.32 13.92
CA VAL A 200 -10.84 0.43 15.33
C VAL A 200 -11.07 -0.86 16.14
N HIS A 201 -11.94 -1.75 15.65
CA HIS A 201 -12.20 -3.06 16.25
C HIS A 201 -12.27 -4.11 15.15
N CYS A 202 -11.94 -5.36 15.49
CA CYS A 202 -12.09 -6.45 14.55
C CYS A 202 -13.56 -6.68 14.19
N VAL A 203 -13.83 -6.91 12.90
CA VAL A 203 -15.18 -7.13 12.35
C VAL A 203 -15.19 -8.47 11.64
N THR A 204 -16.12 -9.34 12.02
CA THR A 204 -16.31 -10.63 11.36
C THR A 204 -17.50 -10.58 10.41
N ARG A 205 -17.32 -11.16 9.22
CA ARG A 205 -18.36 -11.34 8.20
C ARG A 205 -18.31 -12.75 7.65
N HIS A 206 -19.44 -13.18 7.11
CA HIS A 206 -19.61 -14.50 6.52
C HIS A 206 -20.18 -14.36 5.12
N GLY A 207 -19.91 -15.33 4.26
CA GLY A 207 -20.49 -15.40 2.91
C GLY A 207 -20.15 -16.72 2.23
N GLU A 208 -20.85 -17.03 1.16
CA GLU A 208 -20.53 -18.17 0.29
C GLU A 208 -19.94 -17.67 -1.01
N VAL A 209 -18.76 -18.16 -1.38
CA VAL A 209 -18.03 -17.72 -2.57
C VAL A 209 -17.42 -18.91 -3.27
N ALA A 210 -17.73 -19.08 -4.56
CA ALA A 210 -17.26 -20.21 -5.36
C ALA A 210 -17.46 -21.58 -4.67
N GLY A 211 -18.64 -21.79 -4.06
CA GLY A 211 -19.03 -23.02 -3.36
C GLY A 211 -18.33 -23.25 -2.01
N ARG A 212 -17.64 -22.24 -1.46
CA ARG A 212 -16.96 -22.30 -0.16
C ARG A 212 -17.65 -21.37 0.82
N GLN A 213 -17.93 -21.86 2.01
CA GLN A 213 -18.37 -21.02 3.12
C GLN A 213 -17.17 -20.31 3.72
N LEU A 214 -17.22 -18.98 3.77
CA LEU A 214 -16.13 -18.15 4.26
C LEU A 214 -16.54 -17.46 5.57
N THR A 215 -15.58 -17.40 6.49
CA THR A 215 -15.54 -16.42 7.57
C THR A 215 -14.36 -15.51 7.33
N VAL A 216 -14.59 -14.20 7.27
CA VAL A 216 -13.56 -13.19 7.04
C VAL A 216 -13.56 -12.21 8.21
N VAL A 217 -12.42 -12.09 8.87
CA VAL A 217 -12.19 -11.17 9.98
C VAL A 217 -11.32 -10.02 9.49
N ASP A 218 -11.87 -8.81 9.42
CA ASP A 218 -11.10 -7.56 9.23
C ASP A 218 -10.58 -7.07 10.59
N THR A 219 -9.38 -6.49 10.61
CA THR A 219 -8.68 -6.11 11.85
C THR A 219 -8.32 -4.62 11.87
N PRO A 220 -8.05 -4.02 13.04
CA PRO A 220 -7.43 -2.69 13.11
C PRO A 220 -6.02 -2.68 12.54
N GLY A 221 -5.61 -1.56 11.93
CA GLY A 221 -4.34 -1.46 11.22
C GLY A 221 -3.26 -0.79 12.06
N TRP A 222 -2.02 -1.24 11.90
CA TRP A 222 -0.86 -0.56 12.48
C TRP A 222 -0.34 0.55 11.57
N HIS A 223 0.36 1.52 12.15
CA HIS A 223 1.00 2.57 11.36
C HIS A 223 2.18 2.00 10.57
N TYR A 224 2.26 2.33 9.28
CA TYR A 224 3.21 1.74 8.32
C TYR A 224 4.67 1.76 8.77
N ASN A 225 5.17 2.88 9.30
CA ASN A 225 6.58 3.00 9.74
C ASN A 225 6.75 2.90 11.27
N SER A 226 5.71 2.54 12.01
CA SER A 226 5.76 2.51 13.48
C SER A 226 6.12 1.11 13.97
N SER A 227 7.11 1.05 14.87
CA SER A 227 7.35 -0.15 15.67
C SER A 227 6.17 -0.43 16.60
N LEU A 228 6.09 -1.67 17.08
CA LEU A 228 5.09 -2.16 18.02
C LEU A 228 5.04 -1.36 19.33
N GLN A 229 6.16 -0.74 19.73
CA GLN A 229 6.24 0.13 20.90
C GLN A 229 5.37 1.39 20.75
N ASN A 230 5.20 1.88 19.53
CA ASN A 230 4.38 3.06 19.21
C ASN A 230 2.93 2.70 18.87
N THR A 231 2.59 1.41 18.86
CA THR A 231 1.23 0.93 18.60
C THR A 231 0.44 0.88 19.90
N SER A 232 -0.80 1.38 19.87
CA SER A 232 -1.64 1.44 21.07
C SER A 232 -1.88 0.04 21.64
N LYS A 233 -2.00 -0.06 22.98
CA LYS A 233 -2.33 -1.33 23.64
C LYS A 233 -3.63 -1.94 23.10
N MET A 234 -4.58 -1.11 22.67
CA MET A 234 -5.85 -1.56 22.10
C MET A 234 -5.67 -2.16 20.71
N ASP A 235 -4.88 -1.54 19.82
CA ASP A 235 -4.65 -2.11 18.49
C ASP A 235 -3.85 -3.42 18.59
N ARG A 236 -2.84 -3.47 19.49
CA ARG A 236 -2.11 -4.73 19.78
C ARG A 236 -3.05 -5.83 20.28
N PHE A 237 -3.96 -5.47 21.18
CA PHE A 237 -4.97 -6.39 21.70
C PHE A 237 -5.89 -6.91 20.59
N GLU A 238 -6.41 -6.02 19.74
CA GLU A 238 -7.32 -6.40 18.64
C GLU A 238 -6.63 -7.29 17.61
N ILE A 239 -5.35 -7.05 17.29
CA ILE A 239 -4.56 -7.91 16.40
C ILE A 239 -4.52 -9.34 16.94
N VAL A 240 -4.21 -9.55 18.22
CA VAL A 240 -4.19 -10.90 18.81
C VAL A 240 -5.62 -11.46 18.92
N HIS A 241 -6.58 -10.65 19.34
CA HIS A 241 -7.98 -11.07 19.48
C HIS A 241 -8.62 -11.49 18.14
N SER A 242 -8.11 -11.01 17.01
CA SER A 242 -8.63 -11.33 15.68
C SER A 242 -8.68 -12.83 15.38
N VAL A 243 -7.67 -13.60 15.81
CA VAL A 243 -7.59 -15.04 15.49
C VAL A 243 -8.65 -15.84 16.24
N PHE A 244 -9.00 -15.39 17.44
CA PHE A 244 -10.06 -15.96 18.27
C PHE A 244 -11.48 -15.64 17.76
N GLN A 245 -11.64 -14.70 16.83
CA GLN A 245 -12.93 -14.47 16.16
C GLN A 245 -13.26 -15.52 15.11
N SER A 246 -12.38 -16.50 14.91
CA SER A 246 -12.56 -17.56 13.92
C SER A 246 -12.27 -18.97 14.49
N PRO A 247 -13.00 -19.44 15.53
CA PRO A 247 -12.71 -20.72 16.17
C PRO A 247 -12.76 -21.93 15.21
N PRO A 248 -11.92 -22.97 15.42
CA PRO A 248 -10.86 -23.09 16.44
C PRO A 248 -9.64 -22.17 16.19
N GLY A 249 -9.53 -21.60 15.00
CA GLY A 249 -8.50 -20.66 14.57
C GLY A 249 -8.54 -20.46 13.05
N PRO A 250 -7.91 -19.42 12.50
CA PRO A 250 -7.97 -19.16 11.06
C PRO A 250 -7.23 -20.24 10.26
N HIS A 251 -7.77 -20.58 9.09
CA HIS A 251 -7.06 -21.39 8.10
C HIS A 251 -5.95 -20.57 7.41
N ALA A 252 -6.21 -19.27 7.20
CA ALA A 252 -5.25 -18.35 6.61
C ALA A 252 -5.26 -16.98 7.28
N VAL A 253 -4.07 -16.40 7.40
CA VAL A 253 -3.84 -14.99 7.69
C VAL A 253 -3.41 -14.30 6.40
N LEU A 254 -4.18 -13.31 5.96
CA LEU A 254 -3.88 -12.52 4.77
C LEU A 254 -3.17 -11.24 5.22
N LEU A 255 -1.86 -11.18 5.00
CA LEU A 255 -1.06 -10.00 5.30
C LEU A 255 -1.09 -9.04 4.10
N VAL A 256 -1.79 -7.94 4.26
CA VAL A 256 -2.01 -6.98 3.17
C VAL A 256 -0.84 -6.00 3.05
N VAL A 257 -0.24 -5.97 1.87
CA VAL A 257 0.89 -5.10 1.51
C VAL A 257 0.54 -4.31 0.25
N PRO A 258 0.33 -2.99 0.31
CA PRO A 258 -0.08 -2.22 -0.87
C PRO A 258 1.12 -1.91 -1.79
N PHE A 259 0.96 -2.03 -3.11
CA PHE A 259 2.00 -1.57 -4.05
C PHE A 259 2.17 -0.05 -4.12
N ALA A 260 1.30 0.70 -3.45
CA ALA A 260 1.33 2.16 -3.36
C ALA A 260 2.57 2.73 -2.67
N THR A 261 3.26 1.93 -1.85
CA THR A 261 4.30 2.41 -0.93
C THR A 261 5.51 1.49 -0.96
N ALA A 262 6.69 2.08 -0.80
CA ALA A 262 7.94 1.32 -0.80
C ALA A 262 8.12 0.47 0.46
N PHE A 263 8.50 -0.79 0.31
CA PHE A 263 8.78 -1.73 1.39
C PHE A 263 10.17 -1.46 2.01
N ASN A 264 10.27 -0.34 2.72
CA ASN A 264 11.52 0.09 3.35
C ASN A 264 11.81 -0.69 4.65
N LYS A 265 13.01 -0.48 5.22
CA LYS A 265 13.46 -1.15 6.45
C LYS A 265 12.58 -0.89 7.68
N SER A 266 11.95 0.28 7.76
CA SER A 266 11.04 0.61 8.87
C SER A 266 9.74 -0.17 8.75
N TYR A 267 9.23 -0.37 7.53
CA TYR A 267 8.05 -1.20 7.30
C TYR A 267 8.34 -2.69 7.47
N GLU A 268 9.50 -3.18 7.01
CA GLU A 268 9.98 -4.54 7.28
C GLU A 268 9.95 -4.85 8.78
N ARG A 269 10.56 -3.98 9.60
CA ARG A 269 10.53 -4.09 11.07
C ARG A 269 9.10 -4.02 11.63
N ALA A 270 8.27 -3.10 11.13
CA ALA A 270 6.90 -2.98 11.59
C ALA A 270 6.11 -4.28 11.33
N VAL A 271 6.23 -4.86 10.14
CA VAL A 271 5.60 -6.13 9.79
C VAL A 271 6.10 -7.25 10.72
N GLU A 272 7.40 -7.38 10.92
CA GLU A 272 7.99 -8.41 11.77
C GLU A 272 7.48 -8.32 13.21
N GLU A 273 7.54 -7.13 13.83
CA GLU A 273 7.14 -6.96 15.22
C GLU A 273 5.62 -7.15 15.43
N HIS A 274 4.78 -6.69 14.50
CA HIS A 274 3.32 -6.84 14.62
C HIS A 274 2.87 -8.28 14.37
N MET A 275 3.45 -8.96 13.39
CA MET A 275 3.19 -10.38 13.16
C MET A 275 3.73 -11.23 14.32
N GLY A 276 4.79 -10.79 15.00
CA GLY A 276 5.31 -11.42 16.22
C GLY A 276 4.31 -11.49 17.39
N LEU A 277 3.26 -10.67 17.38
CA LEU A 277 2.14 -10.81 18.33
C LEU A 277 1.38 -12.14 18.16
N LEU A 278 1.44 -12.73 16.97
CA LEU A 278 0.82 -13.99 16.60
C LEU A 278 1.87 -15.13 16.60
N THR A 279 2.93 -15.03 17.40
CA THR A 279 4.01 -16.04 17.47
C THR A 279 4.71 -16.30 16.13
N ASP A 280 5.75 -17.13 16.11
CA ASP A 280 6.45 -17.49 14.86
C ASP A 280 5.63 -18.49 14.00
N ALA A 281 4.67 -19.21 14.58
CA ALA A 281 3.88 -20.20 13.86
C ALA A 281 2.93 -19.58 12.81
N VAL A 282 2.52 -18.31 12.97
CA VAL A 282 1.60 -17.62 12.06
C VAL A 282 2.14 -17.58 10.62
N TRP A 283 3.46 -17.53 10.46
CA TRP A 283 4.10 -17.46 9.15
C TRP A 283 3.75 -18.66 8.28
N LYS A 284 3.51 -19.85 8.87
CA LYS A 284 3.07 -21.06 8.15
C LYS A 284 1.64 -20.98 7.62
N HIS A 285 0.83 -20.08 8.18
CA HIS A 285 -0.56 -19.84 7.78
C HIS A 285 -0.74 -18.48 7.09
N THR A 286 0.35 -17.80 6.72
CA THR A 286 0.29 -16.47 6.13
C THR A 286 0.46 -16.51 4.61
N ILE A 287 -0.41 -15.79 3.91
CA ILE A 287 -0.28 -15.42 2.49
C ILE A 287 -0.13 -13.90 2.42
N VAL A 288 0.87 -13.42 1.68
CA VAL A 288 1.02 -11.98 1.42
C VAL A 288 0.03 -11.56 0.33
N LEU A 289 -0.92 -10.70 0.67
CA LEU A 289 -1.91 -10.19 -0.26
C LEU A 289 -1.53 -8.78 -0.73
N PHE A 290 -1.06 -8.67 -1.97
CA PHE A 290 -0.79 -7.39 -2.57
C PHE A 290 -2.07 -6.71 -3.05
N THR A 291 -2.24 -5.44 -2.69
CA THR A 291 -3.34 -4.61 -3.19
C THR A 291 -2.82 -3.57 -4.18
N ARG A 292 -3.74 -3.07 -5.02
CA ARG A 292 -3.43 -2.19 -6.16
C ARG A 292 -2.59 -2.88 -7.23
N GLY A 293 -2.97 -4.12 -7.57
CA GLY A 293 -2.36 -4.88 -8.66
C GLY A 293 -2.39 -4.13 -10.00
N ASP A 294 -3.36 -3.25 -10.22
CA ASP A 294 -3.45 -2.38 -11.40
C ASP A 294 -2.25 -1.44 -11.57
N TRP A 295 -1.46 -1.22 -10.51
CA TRP A 295 -0.27 -0.36 -10.55
C TRP A 295 0.96 -1.09 -11.10
N LEU A 296 0.89 -2.41 -11.29
CA LEU A 296 1.98 -3.19 -11.86
C LEU A 296 2.17 -2.93 -13.36
N GLY A 297 1.11 -2.55 -14.08
CA GLY A 297 1.15 -2.41 -15.54
C GLY A 297 1.68 -3.69 -16.20
N ASP A 298 2.70 -3.56 -17.05
CA ASP A 298 3.34 -4.69 -17.74
C ASP A 298 4.38 -5.45 -16.87
N THR A 299 4.59 -5.02 -15.62
CA THR A 299 5.57 -5.62 -14.72
C THR A 299 4.94 -6.79 -13.97
N THR A 300 5.57 -7.96 -13.98
CA THR A 300 5.11 -9.10 -13.17
C THR A 300 5.28 -8.82 -11.68
N VAL A 301 4.47 -9.47 -10.84
CA VAL A 301 4.60 -9.34 -9.37
C VAL A 301 5.97 -9.82 -8.88
N GLU A 302 6.56 -10.83 -9.50
CA GLU A 302 7.90 -11.33 -9.18
C GLU A 302 8.99 -10.32 -9.53
N GLN A 303 8.87 -9.64 -10.68
CA GLN A 303 9.78 -8.53 -11.01
C GLN A 303 9.64 -7.39 -9.99
N ARG A 304 8.41 -7.07 -9.57
CA ARG A 304 8.17 -6.05 -8.54
C ARG A 304 8.83 -6.43 -7.22
N ILE A 305 8.62 -7.65 -6.73
CA ILE A 305 9.25 -8.16 -5.50
C ILE A 305 10.77 -8.17 -5.61
N ALA A 306 11.30 -8.65 -6.74
CA ALA A 306 12.74 -8.69 -6.99
C ALA A 306 13.35 -7.27 -6.99
N SER A 307 12.67 -6.31 -7.61
CA SER A 307 13.10 -4.91 -7.71
C SER A 307 13.03 -4.14 -6.39
N GLU A 308 12.08 -4.48 -5.50
CA GLU A 308 11.91 -3.81 -4.20
C GLU A 308 13.06 -4.13 -3.23
N GLY A 309 13.74 -5.26 -3.46
CA GLY A 309 14.95 -5.66 -2.75
C GLY A 309 14.73 -6.68 -1.64
N LYS A 310 15.78 -6.86 -0.82
CA LYS A 310 15.89 -7.99 0.12
C LYS A 310 14.81 -8.02 1.21
N GLY A 311 14.27 -6.87 1.61
CA GLY A 311 13.24 -6.81 2.67
C GLY A 311 11.93 -7.45 2.24
N LEU A 312 11.42 -7.11 1.05
CA LEU A 312 10.19 -7.73 0.54
C LEU A 312 10.43 -9.20 0.17
N GLN A 313 11.60 -9.53 -0.41
CA GLN A 313 11.96 -10.93 -0.69
C GLN A 313 11.99 -11.78 0.59
N TRP A 314 12.59 -11.27 1.67
CA TRP A 314 12.56 -11.91 3.00
C TRP A 314 11.13 -12.18 3.46
N LEU A 315 10.22 -11.20 3.33
CA LEU A 315 8.83 -11.40 3.75
C LEU A 315 8.16 -12.53 2.95
N ILE A 316 8.37 -12.55 1.63
CA ILE A 316 7.83 -13.59 0.75
C ILE A 316 8.40 -14.97 1.11
N GLU A 317 9.69 -15.07 1.38
CA GLU A 317 10.33 -16.30 1.82
C GLU A 317 9.84 -16.76 3.20
N LYS A 318 9.69 -15.83 4.15
CA LYS A 318 9.14 -16.07 5.50
C LYS A 318 7.72 -16.66 5.42
N CYS A 319 6.92 -16.20 4.46
CA CYS A 319 5.59 -16.71 4.15
C CYS A 319 5.58 -17.93 3.21
N GLY A 320 6.70 -18.64 3.03
CA GLY A 320 6.74 -19.88 2.23
C GLY A 320 6.56 -19.66 0.73
N ASN A 321 6.91 -18.48 0.20
CA ASN A 321 6.67 -18.04 -1.18
C ASN A 321 5.19 -17.93 -1.57
N ARG A 322 4.31 -17.75 -0.59
CA ARG A 322 2.86 -17.60 -0.81
C ARG A 322 2.47 -16.13 -0.88
N TYR A 323 2.03 -15.70 -2.05
CA TYR A 323 1.46 -14.38 -2.26
C TYR A 323 0.34 -14.41 -3.29
N HIS A 324 -0.49 -13.38 -3.28
CA HIS A 324 -1.56 -13.15 -4.25
C HIS A 324 -1.71 -11.66 -4.51
N VAL A 325 -2.28 -11.28 -5.65
CA VAL A 325 -2.43 -9.89 -6.07
C VAL A 325 -3.88 -9.62 -6.42
N PHE A 326 -4.47 -8.59 -5.81
CA PHE A 326 -5.78 -8.09 -6.20
C PHE A 326 -5.67 -6.86 -7.09
N ASP A 327 -6.35 -6.92 -8.23
CA ASP A 327 -6.65 -5.76 -9.04
C ASP A 327 -7.89 -5.06 -8.46
N ASN A 328 -7.65 -3.92 -7.82
CA ASN A 328 -8.71 -3.17 -7.14
C ASN A 328 -9.65 -2.42 -8.11
N LYS A 329 -9.28 -2.26 -9.38
CA LYS A 329 -10.15 -1.68 -10.42
C LYS A 329 -11.12 -2.72 -10.99
N ASN A 330 -10.75 -3.99 -10.98
CA ASN A 330 -11.57 -5.08 -11.51
C ASN A 330 -12.18 -5.94 -10.40
N ARG A 331 -13.00 -5.34 -9.53
CA ARG A 331 -13.63 -6.03 -8.39
C ARG A 331 -14.62 -7.13 -8.80
N SER A 332 -15.11 -7.09 -10.04
CA SER A 332 -16.04 -8.08 -10.59
C SER A 332 -15.38 -9.36 -11.08
N ASP A 333 -14.04 -9.37 -11.21
CA ASP A 333 -13.34 -10.54 -11.67
C ASP A 333 -13.25 -11.59 -10.54
N ALA A 334 -14.17 -12.55 -10.57
CA ALA A 334 -14.22 -13.65 -9.62
C ALA A 334 -12.99 -14.57 -9.69
N THR A 335 -12.22 -14.55 -10.79
CA THR A 335 -11.06 -15.45 -10.96
C THR A 335 -9.97 -15.15 -9.94
N GLN A 336 -9.70 -13.89 -9.62
CA GLN A 336 -8.72 -13.51 -8.60
C GLN A 336 -9.08 -14.08 -7.22
N VAL A 337 -10.37 -14.08 -6.86
CA VAL A 337 -10.84 -14.63 -5.59
C VAL A 337 -10.75 -16.14 -5.58
N ILE A 338 -11.16 -16.80 -6.67
CA ILE A 338 -11.03 -18.27 -6.82
C ILE A 338 -9.56 -18.68 -6.68
N GLU A 339 -8.65 -18.01 -7.37
CA GLU A 339 -7.22 -18.30 -7.28
C GLU A 339 -6.63 -18.06 -5.89
N LEU A 340 -7.08 -17.04 -5.16
CA LEU A 340 -6.71 -16.83 -3.77
C LEU A 340 -7.18 -18.00 -2.89
N LEU A 341 -8.44 -18.42 -3.03
CA LEU A 341 -9.00 -19.51 -2.24
C LEU A 341 -8.29 -20.85 -2.54
N GLU A 342 -7.92 -21.10 -3.80
CA GLU A 342 -7.07 -22.25 -4.14
C GLU A 342 -5.70 -22.19 -3.45
N LYS A 343 -5.05 -21.01 -3.39
CA LYS A 343 -3.79 -20.85 -2.64
C LYS A 343 -3.98 -21.07 -1.13
N VAL A 344 -5.13 -20.71 -0.59
CA VAL A 344 -5.49 -21.01 0.81
C VAL A 344 -5.63 -22.52 1.00
N GLU A 345 -6.32 -23.22 0.11
CA GLU A 345 -6.46 -24.68 0.16
C GLU A 345 -5.10 -25.40 0.03
N GLU A 346 -4.25 -24.95 -0.89
CA GLU A 346 -2.86 -25.42 -1.05
C GLU A 346 -2.07 -25.27 0.26
N MET A 347 -2.20 -24.12 0.94
CA MET A 347 -1.57 -23.88 2.23
C MET A 347 -2.18 -24.71 3.37
N VAL A 348 -3.48 -24.94 3.37
CA VAL A 348 -4.16 -25.79 4.37
C VAL A 348 -3.69 -27.24 4.22
N ALA A 349 -3.58 -27.75 2.99
CA ALA A 349 -3.03 -29.07 2.71
C ALA A 349 -1.56 -29.19 3.15
N GLU A 350 -0.73 -28.17 2.90
CA GLU A 350 0.65 -28.10 3.40
C GLU A 350 0.72 -28.17 4.94
N ASN A 351 -0.25 -27.57 5.62
CA ASN A 351 -0.40 -27.62 7.08
C ASN A 351 -1.25 -28.81 7.57
N ARG A 352 -1.50 -29.83 6.74
CA ARG A 352 -2.23 -31.06 7.09
C ARG A 352 -3.65 -30.82 7.63
N GLY A 353 -4.30 -29.75 7.17
CA GLY A 353 -5.64 -29.37 7.61
C GLY A 353 -5.68 -28.63 8.96
N CYS A 354 -4.57 -28.51 9.67
CA CYS A 354 -4.53 -27.81 10.95
C CYS A 354 -4.79 -26.30 10.76
N PRO A 355 -5.71 -25.69 11.52
CA PRO A 355 -5.83 -24.24 11.60
C PRO A 355 -4.66 -23.66 12.40
N TYR A 356 -4.46 -22.36 12.27
CA TYR A 356 -3.52 -21.64 13.11
C TYR A 356 -4.08 -21.51 14.54
N GLU A 357 -3.33 -21.97 15.53
CA GLU A 357 -3.71 -21.95 16.93
C GLU A 357 -2.76 -21.06 17.75
N ILE A 358 -3.33 -20.28 18.67
CA ILE A 358 -2.61 -19.60 19.76
C ILE A 358 -3.00 -20.28 21.06
N ASP A 359 -2.04 -20.40 21.97
CA ASP A 359 -2.23 -20.94 23.32
C ASP A 359 -3.53 -20.41 23.98
N THR A 360 -4.33 -21.34 24.51
CA THR A 360 -5.61 -21.06 25.17
C THR A 360 -5.47 -20.13 26.38
N ASP A 361 -4.33 -20.13 27.05
CA ASP A 361 -4.09 -19.25 28.21
C ASP A 361 -4.06 -17.77 27.80
N VAL A 362 -3.57 -17.48 26.59
CA VAL A 362 -3.58 -16.14 26.00
C VAL A 362 -5.02 -15.71 25.69
N SER A 363 -5.88 -16.64 25.25
CA SER A 363 -7.30 -16.38 24.99
C SER A 363 -8.05 -15.93 26.25
N ALA A 364 -7.85 -16.61 27.37
CA ALA A 364 -8.53 -16.30 28.63
C ALA A 364 -8.14 -14.91 29.19
N ASP A 365 -6.85 -14.57 29.17
CA ASP A 365 -6.36 -13.24 29.56
C ASP A 365 -6.90 -12.14 28.62
N LEU A 366 -6.98 -12.41 27.31
CA LEU A 366 -7.54 -11.47 26.34
C LEU A 366 -9.02 -11.19 26.63
N GLU A 367 -9.83 -12.22 26.88
CA GLU A 367 -11.24 -12.03 27.21
C GLU A 367 -11.44 -11.18 28.47
N GLN A 368 -10.63 -11.43 29.51
CA GLN A 368 -10.69 -10.67 30.75
C GLN A 368 -10.35 -9.18 30.52
N LYS A 369 -9.28 -8.90 29.76
CA LYS A 369 -8.88 -7.54 29.38
C LYS A 369 -9.96 -6.81 28.58
N LYS A 370 -10.64 -7.51 27.66
CA LYS A 370 -11.76 -6.95 26.89
C LYS A 370 -12.94 -6.56 27.77
N ARG A 371 -13.33 -7.44 28.69
CA ARG A 371 -14.44 -7.17 29.65
C ARG A 371 -14.10 -5.95 30.52
N ALA A 372 -12.89 -5.92 31.10
CA ALA A 372 -12.42 -4.79 31.90
C ALA A 372 -12.36 -3.47 31.10
N GLY A 373 -11.94 -3.52 29.83
CA GLY A 373 -11.92 -2.37 28.93
C GLY A 373 -13.32 -1.80 28.64
N LYS A 374 -14.29 -2.68 28.34
CA LYS A 374 -15.69 -2.28 28.11
C LYS A 374 -16.31 -1.64 29.34
N GLU A 375 -16.09 -2.21 30.52
CA GLU A 375 -16.57 -1.65 31.78
C GLU A 375 -15.99 -0.25 32.08
N ARG A 376 -14.68 -0.06 31.82
CA ARG A 376 -14.03 1.25 31.97
C ARG A 376 -14.62 2.27 31.00
N ALA A 377 -14.83 1.91 29.73
CA ALA A 377 -15.43 2.79 28.74
C ALA A 377 -16.85 3.21 29.14
N GLN A 378 -17.70 2.27 29.58
CA GLN A 378 -19.05 2.56 30.06
C GLN A 378 -19.05 3.52 31.25
N LYS A 379 -18.14 3.33 32.23
CA LYS A 379 -18.00 4.24 33.38
C LYS A 379 -17.62 5.66 32.94
N ILE A 380 -16.71 5.80 31.98
CA ILE A 380 -16.32 7.11 31.43
C ILE A 380 -17.51 7.77 30.72
N THR A 381 -18.22 7.05 29.85
CA THR A 381 -19.40 7.56 29.14
C THR A 381 -20.49 8.01 30.12
N MET A 382 -20.78 7.21 31.15
CA MET A 382 -21.74 7.59 32.19
C MET A 382 -21.32 8.86 32.94
N LYS A 383 -20.01 9.04 33.21
CA LYS A 383 -19.49 10.24 33.88
C LYS A 383 -19.62 11.48 32.99
N VAL A 384 -19.25 11.37 31.72
CA VAL A 384 -19.39 12.46 30.73
C VAL A 384 -20.85 12.85 30.56
N GLN A 385 -21.75 11.86 30.47
CA GLN A 385 -23.18 12.11 30.31
C GLN A 385 -23.79 12.79 31.54
N ARG A 386 -23.41 12.36 32.75
CA ARG A 386 -23.79 13.06 33.99
C ARG A 386 -23.31 14.51 33.99
N GLN A 387 -22.04 14.76 33.65
CA GLN A 387 -21.49 16.12 33.58
C GLN A 387 -22.21 16.98 32.55
N MET A 388 -22.53 16.44 31.37
CA MET A 388 -23.32 17.16 30.36
C MET A 388 -24.75 17.46 30.84
N THR A 389 -25.40 16.55 31.57
CA THR A 389 -26.72 16.81 32.15
C THR A 389 -26.65 17.93 33.19
N THR A 390 -25.68 17.90 34.10
CA THR A 390 -25.48 18.96 35.11
C THR A 390 -25.19 20.31 34.44
N LEU A 391 -24.33 20.36 33.42
CA LEU A 391 -24.08 21.59 32.65
C LEU A 391 -25.36 22.11 31.99
N ARG A 392 -26.16 21.24 31.37
CA ARG A 392 -27.45 21.64 30.78
C ARG A 392 -28.45 22.18 31.80
N GLU A 393 -28.45 21.67 33.03
CA GLU A 393 -29.31 22.18 34.11
C GLU A 393 -28.84 23.53 34.63
N LEU A 394 -27.53 23.75 34.75
CA LEU A 394 -26.95 25.03 35.17
C LEU A 394 -27.22 26.15 34.16
N PHE A 395 -27.17 25.87 32.86
CA PHE A 395 -27.41 26.86 31.80
C PHE A 395 -28.86 26.98 31.34
N LYS A 396 -29.81 26.25 31.95
CA LYS A 396 -31.26 26.41 31.70
C LYS A 396 -31.86 27.67 32.34
N GLY A 397 -31.11 28.38 33.18
CA GLY A 397 -31.57 29.57 33.90
C GLY A 397 -31.15 30.92 33.31
N GLU A 398 -30.40 30.97 32.20
CA GLU A 398 -29.84 32.24 31.67
C GLU A 398 -30.54 32.79 30.40
N PHE A 399 -31.73 32.28 30.06
CA PHE A 399 -32.59 32.89 29.03
C PHE A 399 -34.04 32.91 29.51
N ILE A 400 -34.37 33.84 30.39
CA ILE A 400 -35.74 34.37 30.57
C ILE A 400 -35.65 35.89 30.67
#